data_AF-A0A564XVH5-F1
#
_entry.id   AF-A0A564XVH5-F1
#
_cell.length_a   1.000
_cell.length_b   1.000
_cell.length_c   1.000
_cell.angle_alpha   90.00
_cell.angle_beta   90.00
_cell.angle_gamma   90.00
#
_symmetry.space_group_name_H-M   'P 1'
#
loop_
_entity.id
_entity.type
_entity.pdbx_description
1 polymer ?
#
loop_
_entity_poly.entity_id
_entity_poly.type
_entity_poly.pdbx_seq_one_letter_code
_entity_poly.pdbx_strand_id
1 'polypeptide(L)'
;MHENGINLGLHFYRVWRENRDRIVGFPARGHFWSEANQSWYYNSAHSCEYSMILTGASFIHRYYLHAYTNEMSAQIREIVEQKLNCEDIAMNFLVSHITRKSPLKVTTHWSFICTNCTSSLYNGGGHMPIRSECINQFERIYGYNPLIYTQYRADSVLFKTRLPLGMEKCFRYV
;
A
#
# COMPACT_ATOMS: atom_id res chain seq x y z
N MET A 1 13.25 1.38 19.55
CA MET A 1 13.01 2.34 18.44
C MET A 1 14.09 3.42 18.52
N HIS A 2 15.19 3.27 17.77
CA HIS A 2 16.28 4.25 17.75
C HIS A 2 15.82 5.59 17.14
N GLU A 3 16.47 6.70 17.51
CA GLU A 3 16.17 8.08 17.10
C GLU A 3 15.88 8.28 15.60
N ASN A 4 16.46 7.44 14.73
CA ASN A 4 16.18 7.43 13.28
C ASN A 4 14.70 7.10 12.93
N GLY A 5 14.01 6.31 13.74
CA GLY A 5 12.61 5.94 13.52
C GLY A 5 11.62 7.07 13.83
N ILE A 6 11.96 7.97 14.76
CA ILE A 6 11.12 9.12 15.15
C ILE A 6 11.05 10.14 14.01
N ASN A 7 12.19 10.40 13.35
CA ASN A 7 12.27 11.34 12.23
C ASN A 7 11.56 10.83 10.97
N LEU A 8 11.64 9.53 10.67
CA LEU A 8 10.91 8.91 9.56
C LEU A 8 9.38 9.06 9.73
N GLY A 9 8.88 8.80 10.95
CA GLY A 9 7.47 8.95 11.29
C GLY A 9 6.96 10.38 11.07
N LEU A 10 7.78 11.39 11.38
CA LEU A 10 7.41 12.81 11.21
C LEU A 10 7.32 13.23 9.74
N HIS A 11 8.25 12.83 8.86
CA HIS A 11 8.13 13.09 7.42
C HIS A 11 6.86 12.45 6.87
N PHE A 12 6.72 11.16 7.14
CA PHE A 12 5.63 10.34 6.65
C PHE A 12 4.26 10.90 7.08
N TYR A 13 4.13 11.30 8.35
CA TYR A 13 2.92 11.95 8.86
C TYR A 13 2.63 13.28 8.18
N ARG A 14 3.65 14.11 7.88
CA ARG A 14 3.47 15.37 7.15
C ARG A 14 2.96 15.14 5.74
N VAL A 15 3.53 14.18 5.01
CA VAL A 15 3.07 13.79 3.67
C VAL A 15 1.59 13.35 3.73
N TRP A 16 1.22 12.52 4.70
CA TRP A 16 -0.17 12.12 4.90
C TRP A 16 -1.09 13.29 5.23
N ARG A 17 -0.66 14.24 6.08
CA ARG A 17 -1.45 15.42 6.42
C ARG A 17 -1.80 16.29 5.22
N GLU A 18 -0.97 16.30 4.19
CA GLU A 18 -1.21 17.01 2.92
C GLU A 18 -2.01 16.17 1.92
N ASN A 19 -2.14 14.85 2.15
CA ASN A 19 -2.78 13.89 1.25
C ASN A 19 -3.76 12.98 2.02
N ARG A 20 -4.57 13.55 2.92
CA ARG A 20 -5.39 12.78 3.90
C ARG A 20 -6.44 11.88 3.25
N ASP A 21 -6.81 12.18 2.02
CA ASP A 21 -7.74 11.40 1.22
C ASP A 21 -7.11 10.15 0.59
N ARG A 22 -5.78 9.98 0.65
CA ARG A 22 -5.08 8.85 0.04
C ARG A 22 -4.54 7.89 1.11
N ILE A 23 -4.33 6.62 0.73
CA ILE A 23 -3.48 5.72 1.52
C ILE A 23 -2.04 6.15 1.26
N VAL A 24 -1.35 6.62 2.30
CA VAL A 24 0.06 7.01 2.22
C VAL A 24 0.87 5.98 2.98
N GLY A 25 1.95 5.43 2.42
CA GLY A 25 2.74 4.41 3.13
C GLY A 25 3.98 3.92 2.39
N PHE A 26 4.61 2.87 2.89
CA PHE A 26 5.90 2.41 2.35
C PHE A 26 5.79 1.25 1.36
N PRO A 27 5.18 0.09 1.72
CA PRO A 27 5.25 -1.10 0.88
C PRO A 27 4.28 -0.95 -0.29
N ALA A 28 4.82 -0.55 -1.45
CA ALA A 28 4.06 -0.39 -2.67
C ALA A 28 3.96 -1.70 -3.44
N ARG A 29 2.79 -1.96 -4.00
CA ARG A 29 2.44 -3.19 -4.74
C ARG A 29 1.57 -2.82 -5.94
N GLY A 30 1.53 -3.70 -6.93
CA GLY A 30 0.77 -3.48 -8.15
C GLY A 30 -0.25 -4.58 -8.42
N HIS A 31 -1.23 -4.27 -9.24
CA HIS A 31 -1.99 -5.25 -10.01
C HIS A 31 -1.63 -5.06 -11.47
N PHE A 32 -1.68 -6.09 -12.31
CA PHE A 32 -1.42 -5.96 -13.74
C PHE A 32 -2.28 -6.96 -14.52
N TRP A 33 -2.58 -6.65 -15.78
CA TRP A 33 -3.36 -7.54 -16.64
C TRP A 33 -2.47 -8.64 -17.21
N SER A 34 -2.95 -9.88 -17.18
CA SER A 34 -2.32 -11.00 -17.89
C SER A 34 -3.17 -11.35 -19.11
N GLU A 35 -2.64 -11.09 -20.30
CA GLU A 35 -3.32 -11.47 -21.55
C GLU A 35 -3.47 -12.99 -21.69
N ALA A 36 -2.49 -13.76 -21.23
CA ALA A 36 -2.54 -15.21 -21.30
C ALA A 36 -3.67 -15.80 -20.44
N ASN A 37 -3.88 -15.24 -19.24
CA ASN A 37 -4.86 -15.73 -18.29
C ASN A 37 -6.19 -14.95 -18.32
N GLN A 38 -6.30 -13.92 -19.17
CA GLN A 38 -7.42 -12.99 -19.25
C GLN A 38 -7.91 -12.56 -17.85
N SER A 39 -6.97 -12.20 -16.98
CA SER A 39 -7.25 -11.87 -15.59
C SER A 39 -6.20 -10.96 -14.98
N TRP A 40 -6.57 -10.27 -13.91
CA TRP A 40 -5.66 -9.46 -13.11
C TRP A 40 -4.77 -10.35 -12.24
N TYR A 41 -3.50 -9.98 -12.09
CA TYR A 41 -2.61 -10.62 -11.12
C TYR A 41 -2.00 -9.61 -10.16
N TYR A 42 -1.80 -10.03 -8.92
CA TYR A 42 -1.10 -9.27 -7.90
C TYR A 42 0.42 -9.37 -8.12
N ASN A 43 1.11 -8.23 -8.03
CA ASN A 43 2.55 -8.15 -8.20
C ASN A 43 3.21 -7.48 -6.99
N SER A 44 4.18 -8.18 -6.41
CA SER A 44 4.98 -7.70 -5.29
C SER A 44 6.43 -7.34 -5.64
N ALA A 45 6.82 -7.50 -6.90
CA ALA A 45 8.14 -7.13 -7.37
C ALA A 45 8.36 -5.60 -7.32
N HIS A 46 9.63 -5.19 -7.32
CA HIS A 46 10.00 -3.79 -7.45
C HIS A 46 9.68 -3.30 -8.87
N SER A 47 8.55 -2.62 -9.02
CA SER A 47 8.08 -2.04 -10.27
C SER A 47 8.24 -0.51 -10.27
N CYS A 48 8.34 0.09 -11.45
CA CYS A 48 8.30 1.55 -11.60
C CYS A 48 6.90 2.13 -11.37
N GLU A 49 5.87 1.28 -11.45
CA GLU A 49 4.48 1.64 -11.27
C GLU A 49 3.83 0.75 -10.21
N TYR A 50 2.93 1.35 -9.43
CA TYR A 50 2.20 0.69 -8.37
C TYR A 50 0.77 1.25 -8.29
N SER A 51 -0.10 0.51 -7.63
CA SER A 51 -1.52 0.88 -7.49
C SER A 51 -2.08 0.55 -6.11
N MET A 52 -1.25 -0.02 -5.23
CA MET A 52 -1.60 -0.36 -3.86
C MET A 52 -0.48 -0.02 -2.90
N ILE A 53 -0.85 0.35 -1.68
CA ILE A 53 0.05 0.46 -0.51
C ILE A 53 -0.48 -0.46 0.58
N LEU A 54 0.39 -1.31 1.14
CA LEU A 54 -0.02 -2.25 2.18
C LEU A 54 -0.35 -1.52 3.49
N THR A 55 -1.45 -1.90 4.12
CA THR A 55 -2.01 -1.27 5.32
C THR A 55 -1.14 -1.46 6.57
N GLY A 56 -0.31 -2.51 6.61
CA GLY A 56 0.57 -2.81 7.74
C GLY A 56 1.65 -1.77 8.03
N ALA A 57 1.91 -0.86 7.08
CA ALA A 57 2.80 0.28 7.29
C ALA A 57 2.33 1.48 6.45
N SER A 58 1.13 1.96 6.75
CA SER A 58 0.52 3.12 6.10
C SER A 58 -0.21 4.05 7.09
N PHE A 59 -0.44 5.29 6.67
CA PHE A 59 -1.39 6.20 7.30
C PHE A 59 -2.65 6.25 6.42
N ILE A 60 -3.79 6.04 7.07
CA ILE A 60 -5.11 6.00 6.45
C ILE A 60 -6.04 6.85 7.30
N HIS A 61 -6.88 7.65 6.66
CA HIS A 61 -7.87 8.44 7.38
C HIS A 61 -8.93 7.53 8.03
N ARG A 62 -9.32 7.82 9.27
CA ARG A 62 -10.29 7.03 10.06
C ARG A 62 -11.62 6.79 9.34
N TYR A 63 -12.01 7.71 8.47
CA TYR A 63 -13.21 7.58 7.64
C TYR A 63 -13.19 6.30 6.81
N TYR A 64 -12.04 5.89 6.27
CA TYR A 64 -11.97 4.68 5.46
C TYR A 64 -12.08 3.40 6.28
N LEU A 65 -11.74 3.43 7.58
CA LEU A 65 -12.03 2.31 8.48
C LEU A 65 -13.55 2.19 8.71
N HIS A 66 -14.23 3.33 8.92
CA HIS A 66 -15.68 3.36 9.01
C HIS A 66 -16.35 2.87 7.72
N ALA A 67 -15.94 3.40 6.57
CA ALA A 67 -16.48 3.00 5.27
C ALA A 67 -16.19 1.52 4.97
N TYR A 68 -15.02 1.00 5.35
CA TYR A 68 -14.73 -0.43 5.24
C TYR A 68 -15.72 -1.26 6.03
N THR A 69 -16.02 -0.91 7.28
CA THR A 69 -16.94 -1.69 8.12
C THR A 69 -18.39 -1.55 7.70
N ASN A 70 -18.83 -0.33 7.37
CA ASN A 70 -20.25 0.02 7.27
C ASN A 70 -20.76 0.24 5.85
N GLU A 71 -19.88 0.57 4.89
CA GLU A 71 -20.27 0.94 3.53
C GLU A 71 -19.80 -0.09 2.48
N MET A 72 -18.66 -0.77 2.73
CA MET A 72 -18.18 -1.83 1.85
C MET A 72 -19.15 -3.02 1.82
N SER A 73 -19.34 -3.57 0.62
CA SER A 73 -20.11 -4.79 0.41
C SER A 73 -19.73 -5.89 1.41
N ALA A 74 -20.73 -6.46 2.07
CA ALA A 74 -20.53 -7.55 3.03
C ALA A 74 -19.79 -8.73 2.38
N GLN A 75 -20.07 -9.01 1.10
CA GLN A 75 -19.43 -10.07 0.34
C GLN A 75 -17.91 -9.90 0.25
N ILE A 76 -17.41 -8.66 0.10
CA ILE A 76 -15.96 -8.38 0.07
C ILE A 76 -15.36 -8.67 1.45
N ARG A 77 -16.03 -8.23 2.52
CA ARG A 77 -15.56 -8.46 3.89
C ARG A 77 -15.54 -9.96 4.24
N GLU A 78 -16.55 -10.71 3.81
CA GLU A 78 -16.61 -12.17 3.98
C GLU A 78 -15.46 -12.87 3.25
N ILE A 79 -15.13 -12.45 2.02
CA ILE A 79 -13.98 -13.00 1.28
C ILE A 79 -12.67 -12.77 2.05
N VAL A 80 -12.47 -11.56 2.58
CA VAL A 80 -11.28 -11.20 3.38
C VAL A 80 -11.18 -12.07 4.63
N GLU A 81 -12.29 -12.25 5.34
CA GLU A 81 -12.36 -13.07 6.55
C GLU A 81 -12.08 -14.55 6.25
N GLN A 82 -12.72 -15.11 5.21
CA GLN A 82 -12.54 -16.51 4.81
C GLN A 82 -11.12 -16.82 4.34
N LYS A 83 -10.50 -15.90 3.59
CA LYS A 83 -9.13 -16.09 3.07
C LYS A 83 -8.05 -15.72 4.07
N LEU A 84 -8.40 -15.04 5.17
CA LEU A 84 -7.44 -14.44 6.12
C LEU A 84 -6.32 -13.65 5.42
N ASN A 85 -6.69 -12.92 4.37
CA ASN A 85 -5.80 -12.19 3.47
C ASN A 85 -6.59 -11.08 2.75
N CYS A 86 -5.89 -10.26 1.96
CA CYS A 86 -6.47 -9.28 1.05
C CYS A 86 -7.22 -8.10 1.70
N GLU A 87 -7.09 -7.91 3.02
CA GLU A 87 -7.64 -6.75 3.73
C GLU A 87 -7.02 -5.44 3.22
N ASP A 88 -5.73 -5.49 2.89
CA ASP A 88 -5.00 -4.39 2.28
C ASP A 88 -5.48 -4.09 0.85
N ILE A 89 -5.70 -5.12 0.02
CA ILE A 89 -6.26 -4.98 -1.32
C ILE A 89 -7.67 -4.39 -1.26
N ALA A 90 -8.54 -4.92 -0.39
CA ALA A 90 -9.90 -4.43 -0.21
C ALA A 90 -9.92 -2.95 0.22
N MET A 91 -9.02 -2.56 1.14
CA MET A 91 -8.87 -1.16 1.55
C MET A 91 -8.42 -0.26 0.39
N ASN A 92 -7.46 -0.70 -0.43
CA ASN A 92 -7.01 0.07 -1.61
C ASN A 92 -8.12 0.20 -2.66
N PHE A 93 -8.92 -0.86 -2.88
CA PHE A 93 -10.10 -0.82 -3.74
C PHE A 93 -11.09 0.24 -3.25
N LEU A 94 -11.44 0.22 -1.95
CA LEU A 94 -12.37 1.17 -1.34
C LEU A 94 -11.92 2.62 -1.48
N VAL A 95 -10.67 2.91 -1.08
CA VAL A 95 -10.16 4.28 -1.11
C VAL A 95 -10.07 4.80 -2.54
N SER A 96 -9.61 3.97 -3.48
CA SER A 96 -9.54 4.36 -4.90
C SER A 96 -10.93 4.54 -5.51
N HIS A 97 -11.90 3.71 -5.11
CA HIS A 97 -13.30 3.84 -5.51
C HIS A 97 -13.91 5.18 -5.06
N ILE A 98 -13.73 5.53 -3.78
CA ILE A 98 -14.29 6.74 -3.19
C ILE A 98 -13.61 8.00 -3.75
N THR A 99 -12.29 8.00 -3.85
CA THR A 99 -11.53 9.24 -4.12
C THR A 99 -11.13 9.44 -5.57
N ARG A 100 -11.12 8.37 -6.37
CA ARG A 100 -10.56 8.37 -7.73
C ARG A 100 -9.09 8.80 -7.77
N LYS A 101 -8.34 8.51 -6.69
CA LYS A 101 -6.91 8.80 -6.59
C LYS A 101 -6.13 7.52 -6.32
N SER A 102 -4.92 7.44 -6.88
CA SER A 102 -3.95 6.40 -6.56
C SER A 102 -3.42 6.54 -5.13
N PRO A 103 -2.86 5.49 -4.52
CA PRO A 103 -2.16 5.62 -3.23
C PRO A 103 -0.85 6.41 -3.38
N LEU A 104 -0.20 6.74 -2.27
CA LEU A 104 1.04 7.53 -2.25
C LEU A 104 2.16 6.79 -1.49
N LYS A 105 3.18 6.36 -2.24
CA LYS A 105 4.42 5.80 -1.70
C LYS A 105 5.28 6.90 -1.10
N VAL A 106 5.84 6.63 0.07
CA VAL A 106 6.93 7.40 0.67
C VAL A 106 8.22 6.57 0.74
N THR A 107 9.35 7.26 0.59
CA THR A 107 10.71 6.74 0.76
C THR A 107 11.07 5.50 -0.08
N THR A 108 12.31 5.03 0.01
CA THR A 108 12.80 3.91 -0.80
C THR A 108 12.40 2.54 -0.26
N HIS A 109 11.88 2.44 0.97
CA HIS A 109 11.56 1.15 1.58
C HIS A 109 10.42 0.45 0.84
N TRP A 110 10.66 -0.81 0.46
CA TRP A 110 9.68 -1.64 -0.25
C TRP A 110 9.00 -2.70 0.61
N SER A 111 9.66 -3.12 1.70
CA SER A 111 9.19 -4.16 2.61
C SER A 111 9.77 -3.94 4.01
N PHE A 112 9.00 -4.29 5.03
CA PHE A 112 9.47 -4.39 6.40
C PHE A 112 9.55 -5.87 6.77
N ILE A 113 10.76 -6.41 6.74
CA ILE A 113 11.00 -7.82 7.03
C ILE A 113 11.25 -7.95 8.54
N CYS A 114 10.48 -8.82 9.20
CA CYS A 114 10.76 -9.23 10.57
C CYS A 114 11.83 -10.33 10.54
N THR A 115 13.06 -10.00 10.94
CA THR A 115 14.18 -10.96 10.95
C THR A 115 14.04 -12.06 12.00
N ASN A 116 13.26 -11.81 13.06
CA ASN A 116 13.12 -12.72 14.21
C ASN A 116 11.79 -13.48 14.20
N CYS A 117 10.99 -13.37 13.14
CA CYS A 117 9.71 -14.05 13.02
C CYS A 117 9.92 -15.42 12.34
N THR A 118 9.53 -16.51 13.01
CA THR A 118 9.67 -17.89 12.51
C THR A 118 8.65 -18.26 11.44
N SER A 119 7.51 -17.57 11.41
CA SER A 119 6.49 -17.69 10.37
C SER A 119 5.87 -16.32 10.07
N SER A 120 5.39 -16.14 8.85
CA SER A 120 4.59 -14.97 8.47
C SER A 120 3.44 -15.43 7.59
N LEU A 121 2.33 -14.69 7.57
CA LEU A 121 1.20 -14.94 6.68
C LEU A 121 1.61 -14.90 5.19
N TYR A 122 2.74 -14.27 4.88
CA TYR A 122 3.37 -14.27 3.55
C TYR A 122 4.09 -15.59 3.22
N ASN A 123 4.62 -16.31 4.22
CA ASN A 123 5.41 -17.53 4.02
C ASN A 123 4.56 -18.78 3.70
N GLY A 124 3.23 -18.68 3.77
CA GLY A 124 2.33 -19.77 3.41
C GLY A 124 2.32 -20.01 1.89
N GLY A 125 2.37 -21.27 1.46
CA GLY A 125 2.19 -21.62 0.05
C GLY A 125 0.87 -21.06 -0.49
N GLY A 126 0.91 -20.39 -1.65
CA GLY A 126 -0.30 -19.82 -2.28
C GLY A 126 -0.64 -18.38 -1.94
N HIS A 127 0.16 -17.68 -1.10
CA HIS A 127 -0.12 -16.28 -0.72
C HIS A 127 -0.31 -15.33 -1.93
N MET A 128 0.55 -15.44 -2.96
CA MET A 128 0.46 -14.62 -4.17
C MET A 128 -0.76 -14.97 -5.05
N PRO A 129 -1.01 -16.24 -5.40
CA PRO A 129 -2.23 -16.65 -6.09
C PRO A 129 -3.53 -16.18 -5.41
N ILE A 130 -3.62 -16.31 -4.07
CA ILE A 130 -4.80 -15.87 -3.31
C ILE A 130 -5.04 -14.37 -3.50
N ARG A 131 -3.98 -13.55 -3.48
CA ARG A 131 -4.09 -12.10 -3.70
C ARG A 131 -4.55 -11.75 -5.12
N SER A 132 -4.05 -12.46 -6.14
CA SER A 132 -4.55 -12.32 -7.52
C SER A 132 -6.04 -12.66 -7.60
N GLU A 133 -6.47 -13.74 -6.95
CA GLU A 133 -7.87 -14.15 -6.91
C GLU A 133 -8.77 -13.08 -6.25
N CYS A 134 -8.33 -12.51 -5.13
CA CYS A 134 -9.04 -11.42 -4.46
C CYS A 134 -9.28 -10.21 -5.38
N ILE A 135 -8.28 -9.78 -6.16
CA ILE A 135 -8.42 -8.65 -7.11
C ILE A 135 -9.55 -8.92 -8.11
N ASN A 136 -9.56 -10.12 -8.72
CA ASN A 136 -10.58 -10.48 -9.71
C ASN A 136 -11.97 -10.65 -9.07
N GLN A 137 -12.06 -11.19 -7.86
CA GLN A 137 -13.34 -11.28 -7.16
C GLN A 137 -13.88 -9.89 -6.79
N PHE A 138 -13.03 -9.01 -6.27
CA PHE A 138 -13.43 -7.65 -5.91
C PHE A 138 -13.84 -6.84 -7.14
N GLU A 139 -13.11 -6.93 -8.24
CA GLU A 139 -13.50 -6.32 -9.52
C GLU A 139 -14.91 -6.74 -9.93
N ARG A 140 -15.23 -8.03 -9.90
CA ARG A 140 -16.57 -8.52 -10.26
C ARG A 140 -17.65 -7.97 -9.35
N ILE A 141 -17.38 -7.85 -8.05
CA ILE A 141 -18.35 -7.31 -7.07
C ILE A 141 -18.53 -5.80 -7.27
N TYR A 142 -17.46 -5.05 -7.56
CA TYR A 142 -17.55 -3.62 -7.88
C TYR A 142 -18.11 -3.34 -9.28
N GLY A 143 -18.06 -4.32 -10.19
CA GLY A 143 -18.40 -4.18 -11.61
C GLY A 143 -17.31 -3.57 -12.48
N TYR A 144 -16.16 -3.23 -11.90
CA TYR A 144 -14.96 -2.70 -12.56
C TYR A 144 -13.78 -2.71 -11.58
N ASN A 145 -12.57 -2.47 -12.08
CA ASN A 145 -11.38 -2.35 -11.23
C ASN A 145 -11.13 -0.87 -10.87
N PRO A 146 -11.30 -0.47 -9.59
CA PRO A 146 -11.13 0.91 -9.16
C PRO A 146 -9.67 1.30 -8.89
N LEU A 147 -8.71 0.37 -8.90
CA LEU A 147 -7.32 0.66 -8.56
C LEU A 147 -6.69 1.56 -9.63
N ILE A 148 -5.96 2.59 -9.18
CA ILE A 148 -5.34 3.57 -10.07
C ILE A 148 -3.83 3.49 -9.94
N TYR A 149 -3.17 3.33 -11.08
CA TYR A 149 -1.72 3.30 -11.17
C TYR A 149 -1.08 4.66 -10.89
N THR A 150 0.15 4.62 -10.39
CA THR A 150 1.01 5.79 -10.28
C THR A 150 2.48 5.37 -10.24
N GLN A 151 3.33 6.28 -10.71
CA GLN A 151 4.79 6.20 -10.61
C GLN A 151 5.34 7.22 -9.61
N TYR A 152 4.47 8.02 -9.01
CA TYR A 152 4.87 9.12 -8.13
C TYR A 152 5.31 8.59 -6.76
N ARG A 153 6.37 9.17 -6.21
CA ARG A 153 6.83 8.92 -4.84
C ARG A 153 7.08 10.25 -4.15
N ALA A 154 6.58 10.40 -2.94
CA ALA A 154 6.87 11.54 -2.10
C ALA A 154 8.16 11.27 -1.30
N ASP A 155 9.22 11.96 -1.65
CA ASP A 155 10.47 12.00 -0.90
C ASP A 155 10.67 13.37 -0.25
N SER A 156 11.58 13.44 0.73
CA SER A 156 12.07 14.72 1.25
C SER A 156 12.69 15.57 0.14
N VAL A 157 12.54 16.89 0.21
CA VAL A 157 13.13 17.87 -0.75
C VAL A 157 14.64 17.68 -0.91
N LEU A 158 15.35 17.26 0.14
CA LEU A 158 16.80 17.00 0.12
C LEU A 158 17.15 15.54 -0.17
N PHE A 159 16.21 14.70 -0.62
CA PHE A 159 16.47 13.31 -0.94
C PHE A 159 17.53 13.18 -2.04
N LYS A 160 18.54 12.34 -1.81
CA LYS A 160 19.75 12.19 -2.67
C LYS A 160 20.55 13.47 -2.96
N THR A 161 20.18 14.62 -2.39
CA THR A 161 20.96 15.86 -2.48
C THR A 161 22.24 15.75 -1.65
N ARG A 162 23.40 16.13 -2.22
CA ARG A 162 24.65 16.27 -1.47
C ARG A 162 24.62 17.61 -0.71
N LEU A 163 24.90 17.58 0.59
CA LEU A 163 24.96 18.80 1.41
C LEU A 163 26.41 19.18 1.70
N PRO A 164 26.72 20.49 1.85
CA PRO A 164 28.00 20.95 2.37
C PRO A 164 28.31 20.40 3.76
N LEU A 165 29.60 20.43 4.13
CA LEU A 165 30.06 20.08 5.48
C LEU A 165 29.33 20.92 6.54
N GLY A 166 28.87 20.28 7.61
CA GLY A 166 28.15 20.93 8.70
C GLY A 166 26.63 21.11 8.50
N MET A 167 26.09 20.75 7.33
CA MET A 167 24.64 20.75 7.09
C MET A 167 24.06 19.34 7.23
N GLU A 168 22.88 19.22 7.86
CA GLU A 168 22.16 17.96 8.03
C GLU A 168 20.82 17.97 7.29
N LYS A 169 20.43 16.82 6.73
CA LYS A 169 19.10 16.62 6.18
C LYS A 169 18.09 16.48 7.32
N CYS A 170 16.89 17.00 7.13
CA CYS A 170 15.78 16.77 8.07
C CYS A 170 15.53 15.28 8.36
N PHE A 171 15.90 14.40 7.42
CA PHE A 171 15.77 12.95 7.53
C PHE A 171 17.04 12.30 6.97
N ARG A 172 17.68 11.43 7.77
CA ARG A 172 18.81 10.61 7.30
C ARG A 172 18.29 9.55 6.33
N TYR A 173 19.09 9.29 5.29
CA TYR A 173 18.78 8.39 4.20
C TYR A 173 18.12 7.11 4.70
N VAL A 174 17.02 6.72 4.04
CA VAL A 174 16.73 5.32 3.86
C VAL A 174 16.55 5.00 2.40
#